data_AF-A0A6V8CNJ3-F1
#
_entry.id   AF-A0A6V8CNJ3-F1
#
_cell.length_a   1.000
_cell.length_b   1.000
_cell.length_c   1.000
_cell.angle_alpha   90.00
_cell.angle_beta   90.00
_cell.angle_gamma   90.00
#
_symmetry.space_group_name_H-M   'P 1'
#
loop_
_entity.id
_entity.type
_entity.pdbx_description
1 polymer ?
#
loop_
_entity_poly.entity_id
_entity_poly.type
_entity_poly.pdbx_seq_one_letter_code
_entity_poly.pdbx_strand_id
1 'polypeptide(L)'
;MLQVAIVGTTFDEASVFVSPLTGSDGTWFSIGGPWFTAYVLGTFLGFACLVGDMTGSFFKRRRGLKREGEVSSKAPLLDTLPFAIMVFLWGQLFLGSSLLASSELLLPMAIIVGITPILHRSFNLVGYAIGWKDVPY
;
A
#
# COMPACT_ATOMS: atom_id res chain seq x y z
N MET A 1 5.01 -28.83 5.28
CA MET A 1 3.91 -29.03 4.32
C MET A 1 3.45 -27.67 3.87
N LEU A 2 3.56 -27.36 2.57
CA LEU A 2 3.13 -26.08 2.00
C LEU A 2 1.60 -26.14 1.84
N GLN A 3 0.85 -25.56 2.78
CA GLN A 3 -0.58 -25.34 2.55
C GLN A 3 -0.72 -24.23 1.52
N VAL A 4 -0.95 -24.61 0.26
CA VAL A 4 -1.52 -23.69 -0.72
C VAL A 4 -2.92 -23.37 -0.19
N ALA A 5 -3.09 -22.18 0.37
CA ALA A 5 -4.38 -21.68 0.82
C ALA A 5 -5.27 -21.47 -0.42
N ILE A 6 -5.92 -22.54 -0.86
CA ILE A 6 -7.07 -22.44 -1.74
C ILE A 6 -8.15 -21.77 -0.90
N VAL A 7 -8.48 -20.53 -1.23
CA VAL A 7 -9.64 -19.84 -0.65
C VAL A 7 -10.88 -20.49 -1.28
N GLY A 8 -11.49 -21.42 -0.55
CA GLY A 8 -12.70 -22.13 -0.96
C GLY A 8 -12.81 -23.48 -0.28
N THR A 9 -13.97 -23.78 0.31
CA THR A 9 -14.23 -25.10 0.93
C THR A 9 -14.79 -26.10 -0.08
N THR A 10 -15.10 -25.64 -1.30
CA THR A 10 -15.64 -26.42 -2.41
C THR A 10 -14.98 -26.01 -3.73
N PHE A 11 -14.95 -26.90 -4.73
CA PHE A 11 -14.33 -26.64 -6.04
C PHE A 11 -15.01 -25.50 -6.83
N ASP A 12 -16.29 -25.21 -6.56
CA ASP A 12 -17.04 -24.11 -7.19
C ASP A 12 -16.67 -22.73 -6.61
N GLU A 13 -16.12 -22.68 -5.40
CA GLU A 13 -15.67 -21.45 -4.73
C GLU A 13 -14.17 -21.16 -4.96
N ALA A 14 -13.44 -22.09 -5.58
CA ALA A 14 -12.01 -21.98 -5.80
C ALA A 14 -11.71 -20.92 -6.86
N SER A 15 -11.46 -19.69 -6.41
CA SER A 15 -10.98 -18.61 -7.26
C SER A 15 -9.46 -18.59 -7.28
N VAL A 16 -8.88 -18.55 -8.49
CA VAL A 16 -7.43 -18.33 -8.68
C VAL A 16 -7.04 -16.91 -8.23
N PHE A 17 -8.01 -15.98 -8.27
CA PHE A 17 -7.83 -14.59 -7.89
C PHE A 17 -8.55 -14.27 -6.58
N VAL A 18 -7.80 -13.83 -5.59
CA VAL A 18 -8.35 -13.32 -4.33
C VAL A 18 -8.98 -11.96 -4.56
N SER A 19 -10.22 -11.79 -4.11
CA SER A 19 -10.90 -10.50 -4.13
C SER A 19 -10.45 -9.63 -2.95
N PRO A 20 -10.25 -8.31 -3.12
CA PRO A 20 -10.03 -7.41 -1.99
C PRO A 20 -11.24 -7.35 -1.04
N LEU A 21 -12.40 -7.84 -1.47
CA LEU A 21 -13.61 -7.96 -0.65
C LEU A 21 -13.71 -9.28 0.12
N THR A 22 -12.76 -10.20 -0.04
CA THR A 22 -12.76 -11.46 0.70
C THR A 22 -12.70 -11.17 2.21
N GLY A 23 -13.67 -11.74 2.95
CA GLY A 23 -13.82 -11.51 4.40
C GLY A 23 -14.43 -10.15 4.78
N SER A 24 -14.90 -9.36 3.81
CA SER A 24 -15.55 -8.07 4.10
C SER A 24 -16.99 -8.20 4.63
N ASP A 25 -17.57 -9.39 4.61
CA ASP A 25 -18.94 -9.61 5.10
C ASP A 25 -19.08 -9.21 6.58
N GLY A 26 -20.07 -8.39 6.88
CA GLY A 26 -20.32 -7.87 8.23
C GLY A 26 -19.39 -6.73 8.68
N THR A 27 -18.44 -6.30 7.85
CA THR A 27 -17.61 -5.11 8.14
C THR A 27 -18.39 -3.81 7.91
N TRP A 28 -17.98 -2.72 8.57
CA TRP A 28 -18.65 -1.42 8.48
C TRP A 28 -18.67 -0.82 7.05
N PHE A 29 -17.71 -1.21 6.22
CA PHE A 29 -17.59 -0.71 4.84
C PHE A 29 -18.31 -1.61 3.82
N SER A 30 -18.87 -2.76 4.25
CA SER A 30 -19.65 -3.66 3.40
C SER A 30 -21.10 -3.18 3.30
N ILE A 31 -21.31 -2.21 2.43
CA ILE A 31 -22.60 -1.54 2.22
C ILE A 31 -22.92 -1.45 0.74
N GLY A 32 -24.22 -1.46 0.39
CA GLY A 32 -24.68 -1.20 -0.98
C GLY A 32 -24.25 -2.24 -2.03
N GLY A 33 -23.84 -3.43 -1.60
CA GLY A 33 -23.38 -4.52 -2.48
C GLY A 33 -21.90 -4.40 -2.89
N PRO A 34 -21.37 -5.40 -3.63
CA PRO A 34 -19.93 -5.55 -3.84
C PRO A 34 -19.24 -4.34 -4.48
N TRP A 35 -19.88 -3.72 -5.47
CA TRP A 35 -19.30 -2.56 -6.18
C TRP A 35 -19.18 -1.33 -5.27
N PHE A 36 -20.20 -1.08 -4.44
CA PHE A 36 -20.17 0.05 -3.52
C PHE A 36 -19.23 -0.21 -2.35
N THR A 37 -19.17 -1.44 -1.83
CA THR A 37 -18.14 -1.87 -0.86
C THR A 37 -16.74 -1.64 -1.41
N ALA A 38 -16.46 -2.03 -2.66
CA ALA A 38 -15.15 -1.82 -3.28
C ALA A 38 -14.82 -0.32 -3.43
N TYR A 39 -15.80 0.50 -3.78
CA TYR A 39 -15.64 1.96 -3.85
C TYR A 39 -15.29 2.56 -2.48
N VAL A 40 -16.03 2.20 -1.43
CA VAL A 40 -15.78 2.68 -0.06
C VAL A 40 -14.41 2.23 0.42
N LEU A 41 -14.08 0.95 0.25
CA LEU A 41 -12.78 0.38 0.61
C LEU A 41 -11.62 1.09 -0.10
N GLY A 42 -11.72 1.25 -1.43
CA GLY A 42 -10.69 1.91 -2.23
C GLY A 42 -10.53 3.38 -1.86
N THR A 43 -11.64 4.09 -1.62
CA THR A 43 -11.62 5.50 -1.20
C THR A 43 -10.96 5.64 0.17
N PHE A 44 -11.29 4.76 1.12
CA PHE A 44 -10.75 4.77 2.47
C PHE A 44 -9.24 4.48 2.49
N LEU A 45 -8.78 3.44 1.79
CA LEU A 45 -7.36 3.11 1.70
C LEU A 45 -6.58 4.14 0.89
N GLY A 46 -7.17 4.68 -0.18
CA GLY A 46 -6.58 5.79 -0.95
C GLY A 46 -6.41 7.05 -0.10
N PHE A 47 -7.40 7.37 0.73
CA PHE A 47 -7.28 8.46 1.70
C PHE A 47 -6.16 8.20 2.72
N ALA A 48 -6.05 6.97 3.25
CA ALA A 48 -4.96 6.59 4.14
C ALA A 48 -3.57 6.80 3.50
N CYS A 49 -3.39 6.42 2.23
CA CYS A 49 -2.16 6.67 1.48
C CYS A 49 -1.82 8.17 1.44
N LEU A 50 -2.80 9.01 1.10
CA LEU A 50 -2.62 10.47 1.05
C LEU A 50 -2.23 11.05 2.41
N VAL A 51 -2.85 10.56 3.50
CA VAL A 51 -2.48 10.94 4.87
C VAL A 51 -1.03 10.55 5.19
N GLY A 52 -0.58 9.38 4.74
CA GLY A 52 0.82 8.95 4.82
C GLY A 52 1.77 9.91 4.12
N ASP A 53 1.50 10.25 2.87
CA ASP A 53 2.33 11.17 2.07
C ASP A 53 2.35 12.60 2.63
N MET A 54 1.21 13.08 3.13
CA MET A 54 1.12 14.37 3.82
C MET A 54 1.98 14.35 5.09
N THR A 55 1.94 13.26 5.85
CA THR A 55 2.77 13.08 7.06
C THR A 55 4.26 13.07 6.71
N GLY A 56 4.67 12.31 5.68
CA GLY A 56 6.04 12.31 5.19
C GLY A 56 6.49 13.70 4.74
N SER A 57 5.63 14.41 4.00
CA SER A 57 5.88 15.79 3.56
C SER A 57 6.01 16.76 4.73
N PHE A 58 5.18 16.64 5.75
CA PHE A 58 5.27 17.43 6.96
C PHE A 58 6.62 17.24 7.67
N PHE A 59 7.05 16.00 7.88
CA PHE A 59 8.35 15.71 8.51
C PHE A 59 9.53 16.22 7.66
N LYS A 60 9.46 16.12 6.33
CA LYS A 60 10.47 16.71 5.44
C LYS A 60 10.61 18.21 5.70
N ARG A 61 9.50 18.95 5.78
CA ARG A 61 9.54 20.41 6.02
C ARG A 61 10.04 20.77 7.42
N ARG A 62 9.73 19.97 8.44
CA ARG A 62 10.27 20.18 9.80
C ARG A 62 11.77 19.93 9.92
N ARG A 63 12.32 19.06 9.09
CA ARG A 63 13.77 18.80 9.01
C ARG A 63 14.54 19.84 8.17
N GLY A 64 13.89 20.92 7.75
CA GLY A 64 14.52 21.94 6.91
C GLY A 64 14.79 21.48 5.47
N LEU A 65 14.29 20.30 5.07
CA LEU A 65 14.37 19.82 3.70
C LEU A 65 13.39 20.62 2.84
N LYS A 66 13.81 21.81 2.42
CA LYS A 66 13.07 22.65 1.47
C LYS A 66 13.31 22.10 0.06
N ARG A 67 12.29 22.23 -0.81
CA ARG A 67 12.50 22.21 -2.26
C ARG A 67 13.28 23.47 -2.58
N GLU A 68 14.60 23.40 -2.67
CA GLU A 68 15.41 24.50 -3.17
C GLU A 68 15.49 24.34 -4.70
N GLY A 69 14.64 25.09 -5.42
CA GLY A 69 14.62 25.10 -6.89
C GLY A 69 14.24 23.76 -7.53
N GLU A 70 14.96 23.42 -8.61
CA GLU A 70 14.81 22.21 -9.43
C GLU A 70 15.22 20.90 -8.70
N VAL A 71 15.88 20.99 -7.54
CA VAL A 71 16.45 19.84 -6.85
C VAL A 71 15.49 19.35 -5.76
N SER A 72 14.81 18.23 -6.06
CA SER A 72 14.02 17.52 -5.05
C SER A 72 14.92 17.08 -3.90
N SER A 73 14.45 17.29 -2.66
CA SER A 73 15.10 16.76 -1.46
C SER A 73 15.32 15.25 -1.65
N LYS A 74 16.57 14.82 -1.59
CA LYS A 74 16.98 13.40 -1.70
C LYS A 74 16.59 12.65 -0.43
N ALA A 75 15.30 12.42 -0.21
CA ALA A 75 14.78 11.74 0.97
C ALA A 75 14.15 10.38 0.59
N PRO A 76 14.94 9.43 0.04
CA PRO A 76 14.42 8.22 -0.61
C PRO A 76 13.53 7.35 0.28
N LEU A 77 13.74 7.33 1.60
CA LEU A 77 12.89 6.59 2.54
C LEU A 77 11.60 7.35 2.90
N LEU A 78 11.69 8.68 3.05
CA LEU A 78 10.54 9.53 3.36
C LEU A 78 9.59 9.68 2.17
N ASP A 79 10.06 9.41 0.96
CA ASP A 79 9.26 9.48 -0.27
C ASP A 79 8.64 8.13 -0.65
N THR A 80 8.96 7.05 0.06
CA THR A 80 8.54 5.68 -0.31
C THR A 80 7.84 4.92 0.81
N LEU A 81 8.17 5.19 2.07
CA LEU A 81 7.62 4.44 3.20
C LEU A 81 6.32 5.01 3.78
N PRO A 82 6.12 6.34 3.90
CA PRO A 82 4.97 6.87 4.64
C PRO A 82 3.60 6.46 4.09
N PHE A 83 3.41 6.44 2.76
CA PHE A 83 2.15 5.97 2.18
C PHE A 83 1.88 4.49 2.50
N ALA A 84 2.90 3.63 2.34
CA ALA A 84 2.79 2.18 2.52
C ALA A 84 2.53 1.83 3.99
N ILE A 85 3.25 2.48 4.92
CA ILE A 85 3.05 2.30 6.36
C ILE A 85 1.64 2.74 6.74
N MET A 86 1.17 3.89 6.25
CA MET A 86 -0.13 4.42 6.65
C MET A 86 -1.28 3.55 6.13
N VAL A 87 -1.23 3.09 4.87
CA VAL A 87 -2.28 2.22 4.31
C VAL A 87 -2.34 0.86 5.00
N PHE A 88 -1.20 0.25 5.34
CA PHE A 88 -1.18 -1.01 6.08
C PHE A 88 -1.66 -0.83 7.52
N LEU A 89 -1.24 0.24 8.19
CA LEU A 89 -1.71 0.56 9.53
C LEU A 89 -3.23 0.76 9.55
N TRP A 90 -3.77 1.54 8.62
CA TRP A 90 -5.22 1.76 8.52
C TRP A 90 -5.96 0.47 8.14
N GLY A 91 -5.41 -0.32 7.23
CA GLY A 91 -5.93 -1.63 6.88
C GLY A 91 -6.12 -2.52 8.11
N GLN A 92 -5.06 -2.63 8.92
CA GLN A 92 -5.06 -3.45 10.14
C GLN A 92 -5.99 -2.90 11.24
N LEU A 93 -6.08 -1.58 11.40
CA LEU A 93 -6.89 -0.98 12.46
C LEU A 93 -8.39 -0.94 12.14
N PHE A 94 -8.75 -0.76 10.87
CA PHE A 94 -10.13 -0.40 10.50
C PHE A 94 -10.85 -1.45 9.65
N LEU A 95 -10.17 -2.41 9.01
CA LEU A 95 -10.87 -3.35 8.12
C LEU A 95 -11.43 -4.60 8.81
N GLY A 96 -11.25 -4.74 10.13
CA GLY A 96 -11.94 -5.75 10.94
C GLY A 96 -11.68 -7.19 10.50
N SER A 97 -12.74 -7.92 10.14
CA SER A 97 -12.67 -9.32 9.68
C SER A 97 -12.19 -9.48 8.23
N SER A 98 -11.94 -8.38 7.51
CA SER A 98 -11.43 -8.44 6.13
C SER A 98 -10.13 -9.22 6.07
N LEU A 99 -9.94 -9.98 4.98
CA LEU A 99 -8.67 -10.63 4.69
C LEU A 99 -7.50 -9.64 4.72
N LEU A 100 -7.73 -8.39 4.28
CA LEU A 100 -6.72 -7.32 4.26
C LEU A 100 -6.25 -6.90 5.67
N ALA A 101 -7.03 -7.19 6.71
CA ALA A 101 -6.67 -6.98 8.12
C ALA A 101 -6.09 -8.23 8.79
N SER A 102 -5.94 -9.35 8.06
CA SER A 102 -5.46 -10.61 8.65
C SER A 102 -4.04 -10.47 9.21
N SER A 103 -3.81 -11.06 10.39
CA SER A 103 -2.47 -11.14 11.01
C SER A 103 -1.48 -11.94 10.15
N GLU A 104 -1.97 -12.88 9.34
CA GLU A 104 -1.16 -13.65 8.39
C GLU A 104 -0.50 -12.76 7.33
N LEU A 105 -1.08 -11.58 7.06
CA LEU A 105 -0.53 -10.63 6.10
C LEU A 105 0.54 -9.69 6.69
N LEU A 106 0.78 -9.71 8.01
CA LEU A 106 1.76 -8.81 8.63
C LEU A 106 3.17 -9.03 8.10
N LEU A 107 3.60 -10.29 7.92
CA LEU A 107 4.91 -10.59 7.36
C LEU A 107 5.01 -10.14 5.88
N PRO A 108 4.08 -10.49 4.97
CA PRO A 108 4.02 -9.93 3.63
C PRO A 108 4.04 -8.39 3.59
N MET A 109 3.25 -7.73 4.45
CA MET A 109 3.23 -6.26 4.55
C MET A 109 4.60 -5.69 4.92
N ALA A 110 5.26 -6.27 5.94
CA ALA A 110 6.60 -5.86 6.36
C ALA A 110 7.64 -6.06 5.24
N ILE A 111 7.55 -7.18 4.50
CA ILE A 111 8.40 -7.45 3.33
C ILE A 111 8.18 -6.38 2.26
N ILE A 112 6.92 -6.04 1.95
CA ILE A 112 6.60 -5.00 0.97
C ILE A 112 7.22 -3.67 1.40
N VAL A 113 6.99 -3.22 2.65
CA VAL A 113 7.57 -1.98 3.18
C VAL A 113 9.11 -1.98 3.04
N GLY A 114 9.77 -3.11 3.32
CA GLY A 114 11.21 -3.23 3.18
C GLY A 114 11.71 -3.20 1.72
N ILE A 115 10.96 -3.80 0.80
CA ILE A 115 11.30 -3.88 -0.62
C ILE A 115 10.93 -2.62 -1.40
N THR A 116 9.92 -1.85 -0.97
CA THR A 116 9.47 -0.61 -1.62
C THR A 116 10.62 0.35 -1.96
N PRO A 117 11.55 0.71 -1.05
CA PRO A 117 12.64 1.62 -1.40
C PRO A 117 13.60 1.03 -2.45
N ILE A 118 13.79 -0.30 -2.44
CA ILE A 118 14.62 -1.00 -3.42
C ILE A 118 13.97 -0.96 -4.81
N LEU A 119 12.66 -1.22 -4.87
CA LEU A 119 11.90 -1.15 -6.12
C LEU A 119 11.90 0.26 -6.69
N HIS A 120 11.55 1.27 -5.88
CA HIS A 120 11.57 2.67 -6.31
C HIS A 120 12.94 3.09 -6.83
N ARG A 121 14.02 2.71 -6.13
CA ARG A 121 15.38 3.00 -6.59
C ARG A 121 15.72 2.31 -7.90
N SER A 122 15.37 1.04 -8.04
CA SER A 122 15.61 0.26 -9.25
C SER A 122 14.92 0.88 -10.46
N PHE A 123 13.65 1.25 -10.33
CA PHE A 123 12.91 1.93 -11.39
C PHE A 123 13.51 3.29 -11.74
N ASN A 124 13.95 4.08 -10.74
CA ASN A 124 14.59 5.37 -11.00
C ASN A 124 15.93 5.21 -11.74
N LEU A 125 16.72 4.18 -11.42
CA LEU A 125 17.97 3.87 -12.12
C LEU A 125 17.73 3.44 -13.57
N VAL A 126 16.76 2.55 -13.81
CA VAL A 126 16.39 2.11 -15.16
C VAL A 126 15.89 3.30 -15.97
N GLY A 127 15.01 4.12 -15.39
CA GLY A 127 14.49 5.33 -16.03
C GLY A 127 15.57 6.33 -16.41
N TYR A 128 16.59 6.50 -15.56
CA TYR A 128 17.75 7.33 -15.88
C TYR A 128 18.61 6.72 -16.99
N ALA A 129 18.85 5.40 -16.96
CA ALA A 129 19.67 4.71 -17.95
C ALA A 129 19.07 4.78 -19.37
N ILE A 130 17.74 4.78 -19.49
CA ILE A 130 17.02 4.90 -20.78
C ILE A 130 16.68 6.35 -21.17
N GLY A 131 17.12 7.33 -20.36
CA GLY A 131 16.88 8.76 -20.62
C GLY A 131 15.44 9.24 -20.37
N TRP A 132 14.62 8.48 -19.65
CA TRP A 132 13.26 8.90 -19.24
C TRP A 132 13.25 9.76 -17.98
N LYS A 133 14.35 9.75 -17.23
CA LYS A 133 14.56 10.60 -16.06
C LYS A 133 15.89 11.34 -16.19
N ASP A 134 15.90 12.59 -15.77
CA ASP A 134 17.13 13.41 -15.71
C ASP A 134 18.02 13.05 -14.52
N VAL A 135 17.50 12.31 -13.52
CA VAL A 135 18.23 11.92 -12.30
C VAL A 135 17.98 10.47 -11.88
N PRO A 136 18.98 9.78 -11.29
CA PRO A 136 18.89 8.36 -10.92
C PRO A 136 18.21 8.09 -9.57
N TYR A 137 17.56 9.09 -8.97
CA TYR A 137 16.96 9.01 -7.63
C TYR A 137 15.47 9.37 -7.61
#